data_AF-A0A7C1B3L6-F1
#
_entry.id   AF-A0A7C1B3L6-F1
#
_cell.length_a   1.000
_cell.length_b   1.000
_cell.length_c   1.000
_cell.angle_alpha   90.00
_cell.angle_beta   90.00
_cell.angle_gamma   90.00
#
_symmetry.space_group_name_H-M   'P 1'
#
loop_
_entity.id
_entity.type
_entity.pdbx_description
1 polymer ?
#
loop_
_entity_poly.entity_id
_entity_poly.type
_entity_poly.pdbx_seq_one_letter_code
_entity_poly.pdbx_strand_id
1 'polypeptide(L)'
;MPMKDFQMDIEASFSEGKYQDIVEAKARLTRPEHMLLLGMSYYRLGRLKDALDVFQDISGKIERLSKAYFYMARIYMELEDMDSARSYLERYLSLNPDDDEARDMMEQGPSEEMVIEPSVELARLYAGQGHLEKALEIYKVLIKEGPTEEIRDEALKTQNMYIIRMLEGWLEALKT
;
A
#
# COMPACT_ATOMS: atom_id res chain seq x y z
N MET A 1 -34.45 -1.11 33.16
CA MET A 1 -34.54 -2.08 32.04
C MET A 1 -33.39 -1.78 31.09
N PRO A 2 -32.48 -2.72 30.82
CA PRO A 2 -31.39 -2.47 29.89
C PRO A 2 -31.96 -2.46 28.47
N MET A 3 -31.70 -1.39 27.72
CA MET A 3 -31.98 -1.36 26.29
C MET A 3 -31.15 -2.47 25.64
N LYS A 4 -31.81 -3.40 24.95
CA LYS A 4 -31.12 -4.34 24.07
C LYS A 4 -30.38 -3.51 23.02
N ASP A 5 -29.06 -3.61 23.00
CA ASP A 5 -28.25 -3.12 21.89
C ASP A 5 -28.68 -3.87 20.63
N PHE A 6 -29.65 -3.31 19.91
CA PHE A 6 -30.03 -3.77 18.59
C PHE A 6 -28.90 -3.38 17.66
N GLN A 7 -27.99 -4.30 17.42
CA GLN A 7 -26.93 -4.14 16.44
C GLN A 7 -27.59 -4.16 15.06
N MET A 8 -27.95 -2.98 14.56
CA MET A 8 -28.57 -2.82 13.25
C MET A 8 -27.54 -3.17 12.19
N ASP A 9 -27.85 -4.18 11.39
CA ASP A 9 -27.09 -4.49 10.19
C ASP A 9 -27.44 -3.46 9.10
N ILE A 10 -26.52 -2.54 8.86
CA ILE A 10 -26.69 -1.43 7.92
C ILE A 10 -26.84 -1.94 6.49
N GLU A 11 -26.09 -2.99 6.14
CA GLU A 11 -26.06 -3.55 4.79
C GLU A 11 -27.37 -4.30 4.52
N ALA A 12 -27.81 -5.13 5.46
CA ALA A 12 -29.11 -5.81 5.37
C ALA A 12 -30.26 -4.79 5.28
N SER A 13 -30.27 -3.78 6.16
CA SER A 13 -31.30 -2.74 6.16
C SER A 13 -31.34 -1.96 4.84
N PHE A 14 -30.18 -1.71 4.24
CA PHE A 14 -30.09 -1.03 2.95
C PHE A 14 -30.67 -1.90 1.83
N SER A 15 -30.33 -3.19 1.82
CA SER A 15 -30.82 -4.15 0.82
C SER A 15 -32.35 -4.34 0.89
N GLU A 16 -32.92 -4.28 2.10
CA GLU A 16 -34.36 -4.36 2.34
C GLU A 16 -35.11 -3.04 2.04
N GLY A 17 -34.39 -1.98 1.67
CA GLY A 17 -34.97 -0.67 1.37
C GLY A 17 -35.38 0.14 2.60
N LYS A 18 -34.91 -0.24 3.79
CA LYS A 18 -35.17 0.47 5.06
C LYS A 18 -34.26 1.69 5.22
N TYR A 19 -34.30 2.59 4.25
CA TYR A 19 -33.43 3.77 4.18
C TYR A 19 -33.64 4.74 5.35
N GLN A 20 -34.88 4.82 5.86
CA GLN A 20 -35.22 5.70 6.99
C GLN A 20 -34.50 5.25 8.27
N ASP A 21 -34.46 3.95 8.55
CA ASP A 21 -33.80 3.38 9.73
C ASP A 21 -32.29 3.69 9.72
N ILE A 22 -31.65 3.61 8.54
CA ILE A 22 -30.23 3.95 8.34
C ILE A 22 -29.96 5.42 8.68
N VAL A 23 -30.84 6.31 8.24
CA VAL A 23 -30.74 7.75 8.50
C VAL A 23 -30.91 8.06 9.99
N GLU A 24 -31.81 7.37 10.68
CA GLU A 24 -32.01 7.53 12.14
C GLU A 24 -30.80 7.03 12.93
N ALA A 25 -30.11 6.01 12.42
CA ALA A 25 -28.88 5.50 13.03
C ALA A 25 -27.61 6.31 12.70
N LYS A 26 -27.70 7.44 11.98
CA LYS A 26 -26.52 8.21 11.50
C LYS A 26 -25.45 8.47 12.56
N ALA A 27 -25.84 8.72 13.81
CA ALA A 27 -24.92 9.04 14.91
C ALA A 27 -24.02 7.86 15.31
N ARG A 28 -24.36 6.64 14.88
CA ARG A 28 -23.62 5.41 15.15
C ARG A 28 -22.77 4.97 13.96
N LEU A 29 -22.88 5.64 12.81
CA LEU A 29 -22.15 5.27 11.60
C LEU A 29 -20.76 5.91 11.61
N THR A 30 -19.77 5.14 12.03
CA THR A 30 -18.37 5.58 12.11
C THR A 30 -17.49 5.03 10.99
N ARG A 31 -17.98 4.02 10.26
CA ARG A 31 -17.23 3.35 9.19
C ARG A 31 -17.46 4.05 7.84
N PRO A 32 -16.42 4.25 7.01
CA PRO A 32 -16.57 4.85 5.68
C PRO A 32 -17.60 4.13 4.80
N GLU A 33 -17.59 2.80 4.82
CA GLU A 33 -18.57 1.96 4.12
C GLU A 33 -20.03 2.33 4.50
N HIS A 34 -20.29 2.56 5.77
CA HIS A 34 -21.62 2.92 6.26
C HIS A 34 -22.01 4.36 5.90
N MET A 35 -21.05 5.28 5.83
CA MET A 35 -21.33 6.65 5.40
C MET A 35 -21.76 6.68 3.93
N LEU A 36 -21.18 5.82 3.09
CA LEU A 36 -21.61 5.69 1.69
C LEU A 36 -23.08 5.24 1.62
N LEU A 37 -23.46 4.21 2.38
CA LEU A 37 -24.85 3.74 2.47
C LEU A 37 -25.81 4.79 3.04
N LEU A 38 -25.35 5.62 3.98
CA LEU A 38 -26.12 6.76 4.49
C LEU A 38 -26.39 7.79 3.39
N GLY A 39 -25.37 8.20 2.64
CA GLY A 39 -25.52 9.13 1.51
C GLY A 39 -26.48 8.60 0.44
N MET A 40 -26.35 7.32 0.10
CA MET A 40 -27.28 6.64 -0.80
C MET A 40 -28.71 6.57 -0.24
N SER A 41 -28.87 6.33 1.06
CA SER A 41 -30.18 6.29 1.72
C SER A 41 -30.88 7.65 1.67
N TYR A 42 -30.16 8.74 1.97
CA TYR A 42 -30.69 10.10 1.79
C TYR A 42 -31.11 10.37 0.35
N TYR A 43 -30.31 9.94 -0.63
CA TYR A 43 -30.63 10.09 -2.04
C TYR A 43 -31.91 9.34 -2.42
N ARG A 44 -32.07 8.08 -1.99
CA ARG A 44 -33.27 7.26 -2.27
C ARG A 44 -34.54 7.83 -1.63
N LEU A 45 -34.41 8.54 -0.52
CA LEU A 45 -35.50 9.26 0.16
C LEU A 45 -35.79 10.65 -0.44
N GLY A 46 -35.08 11.07 -1.49
CA GLY A 46 -35.22 12.40 -2.11
C GLY A 46 -34.62 13.54 -1.30
N ARG A 47 -33.87 13.23 -0.24
CA ARG A 47 -33.19 14.21 0.63
C ARG A 47 -31.84 14.63 0.02
N LEU A 48 -31.91 15.30 -1.12
CA LEU A 48 -30.74 15.56 -1.98
C LEU A 48 -29.65 16.40 -1.31
N LYS A 49 -30.02 17.38 -0.47
CA LYS A 49 -29.04 18.21 0.26
C LYS A 49 -28.24 17.39 1.27
N ASP A 50 -28.94 16.60 2.09
CA ASP A 50 -28.29 15.74 3.08
C ASP A 50 -27.38 14.70 2.40
N ALA A 51 -27.82 14.13 1.27
CA ALA A 51 -27.01 13.21 0.49
C ALA A 51 -25.72 13.89 -0.02
N LEU A 52 -25.85 15.11 -0.56
CA LEU A 52 -24.72 15.88 -1.07
C LEU A 52 -23.71 16.18 0.04
N ASP A 53 -24.17 16.61 1.21
CA ASP A 53 -23.30 16.90 2.36
C ASP A 53 -22.50 15.64 2.78
N VAL A 54 -23.14 14.47 2.82
CA VAL A 54 -22.45 13.20 3.13
C VAL A 54 -21.41 12.85 2.06
N PHE A 55 -21.76 12.95 0.78
CA PHE A 55 -20.82 12.65 -0.29
C PHE A 55 -19.65 13.65 -0.35
N GLN A 56 -19.89 14.93 -0.03
CA GLN A 56 -18.84 15.92 0.08
C GLN A 56 -17.85 15.58 1.20
N ASP A 57 -18.33 15.17 2.38
CA ASP A 57 -17.44 14.70 3.45
C ASP A 57 -16.61 13.47 3.05
N ILE A 58 -17.23 12.49 2.38
CA ILE A 58 -16.51 11.32 1.84
C ILE A 58 -15.44 11.76 0.84
N SER A 59 -15.81 12.59 -0.14
CA SER A 59 -14.88 13.07 -1.16
C SER A 59 -13.69 13.84 -0.55
N GLY A 60 -13.94 14.73 0.41
CA GLY A 60 -12.88 15.48 1.08
C GLY A 60 -11.98 14.61 1.97
N LYS A 61 -12.45 13.45 2.45
CA LYS A 61 -11.60 12.47 3.14
C LYS A 61 -10.72 11.72 2.15
N ILE A 62 -11.26 11.30 1.01
CA ILE A 62 -10.50 10.64 -0.06
C ILE A 62 -9.44 11.57 -0.62
N GLU A 63 -9.77 12.84 -0.87
CA GLU A 63 -8.81 13.85 -1.34
C GLU A 63 -7.64 14.03 -0.35
N ARG A 64 -7.94 14.11 0.96
CA ARG A 64 -6.92 14.21 2.00
C ARG A 64 -6.05 12.95 2.10
N LEU A 65 -6.67 11.77 1.99
CA LEU A 65 -5.95 10.50 1.96
C LEU A 65 -5.02 10.40 0.76
N SER A 66 -5.52 10.78 -0.42
CA SER A 66 -4.74 10.85 -1.65
C SER A 66 -3.52 11.75 -1.49
N LYS A 67 -3.71 13.00 -1.03
CA LYS A 67 -2.60 13.92 -0.73
C LYS A 67 -1.61 13.34 0.27
N ALA A 68 -2.08 12.62 1.28
CA ALA A 68 -1.21 11.94 2.24
C ALA A 68 -0.32 10.90 1.55
N TYR A 69 -0.84 10.07 0.65
CA TYR A 69 -0.03 9.12 -0.12
C TYR A 69 1.04 9.80 -0.97
N PHE A 70 0.71 10.92 -1.63
CA PHE A 70 1.69 11.68 -2.39
C PHE A 70 2.86 12.17 -1.53
N TYR A 71 2.58 12.79 -0.38
CA TYR A 71 3.64 13.26 0.51
C TYR A 71 4.42 12.11 1.15
N MET A 72 3.77 11.00 1.48
CA MET A 72 4.48 9.80 1.97
C MET A 72 5.47 9.30 0.92
N ALA A 73 5.07 9.21 -0.35
CA ALA A 73 5.98 8.83 -1.42
C ALA A 73 7.18 9.77 -1.52
N ARG A 74 6.94 11.09 -1.51
CA ARG A 74 8.03 12.09 -1.52
C ARG A 74 8.98 11.95 -0.34
N ILE A 75 8.47 11.72 0.87
CA ILE A 75 9.29 11.47 2.05
C ILE A 75 10.14 10.22 1.85
N TYR A 76 9.57 9.13 1.34
CA TYR A 76 10.34 7.91 1.07
C TYR A 76 11.38 8.10 -0.05
N MET A 77 11.12 8.93 -1.06
CA MET A 77 12.12 9.32 -2.05
C MET A 77 13.27 10.10 -1.41
N GLU A 78 12.99 11.05 -0.51
CA GLU A 78 14.01 11.79 0.24
C GLU A 78 14.81 10.89 1.20
N LEU A 79 14.20 9.80 1.69
CA LEU A 79 14.85 8.77 2.50
C LEU A 79 15.58 7.70 1.65
N GLU A 80 15.62 7.85 0.32
CA GLU A 80 16.21 6.90 -0.64
C GLU A 80 15.55 5.49 -0.63
N ASP A 81 14.39 5.32 0.00
CA ASP A 81 13.59 4.09 -0.02
C ASP A 81 12.62 4.11 -1.20
N MET A 82 13.18 3.78 -2.38
CA MET A 82 12.44 3.82 -3.65
C MET A 82 11.32 2.76 -3.72
N ASP A 83 11.48 1.64 -3.02
CA ASP A 83 10.49 0.56 -3.01
C ASP A 83 9.21 1.03 -2.26
N SER A 84 9.35 1.66 -1.08
CA SER A 84 8.23 2.28 -0.37
C SER A 84 7.64 3.46 -1.13
N ALA A 85 8.49 4.32 -1.73
CA ALA A 85 8.04 5.46 -2.52
C ALA A 85 7.11 5.04 -3.66
N ARG A 86 7.49 4.00 -4.42
CA ARG A 86 6.67 3.45 -5.50
C ARG A 86 5.33 2.95 -4.99
N SER A 87 5.32 2.19 -3.88
CA SER A 87 4.08 1.67 -3.28
C SER A 87 3.07 2.77 -2.93
N TYR A 88 3.53 3.92 -2.40
CA TYR A 88 2.65 5.04 -2.10
C TYR A 88 2.25 5.85 -3.33
N LEU A 89 3.14 5.99 -4.33
CA LEU A 89 2.82 6.60 -5.62
C LEU A 89 1.73 5.81 -6.36
N GLU A 90 1.77 4.48 -6.36
CA GLU A 90 0.73 3.63 -6.93
C GLU A 90 -0.64 3.89 -6.30
N ARG A 91 -0.70 4.01 -4.97
CA ARG A 91 -1.94 4.32 -4.25
C ARG A 91 -2.45 5.72 -4.59
N TYR A 92 -1.55 6.69 -4.73
CA TYR A 92 -1.91 8.04 -5.16
C TYR A 92 -2.48 8.06 -6.59
N LEU A 93 -1.78 7.43 -7.54
CA LEU A 93 -2.16 7.35 -8.95
C LEU A 93 -3.45 6.53 -9.15
N SER A 94 -3.76 5.58 -8.26
CA SER A 94 -5.05 4.88 -8.28
C SER A 94 -6.25 5.82 -8.05
N LEU A 95 -6.02 6.96 -7.38
CA LEU A 95 -7.01 8.00 -7.11
C LEU A 95 -6.89 9.19 -8.08
N ASN A 96 -5.71 9.42 -8.66
CA ASN A 96 -5.43 10.49 -9.62
C ASN A 96 -4.69 9.92 -10.85
N PRO A 97 -5.39 9.17 -11.73
CA PRO A 97 -4.74 8.48 -12.85
C PRO A 97 -4.13 9.44 -13.89
N ASP A 98 -4.60 10.69 -13.92
CA ASP A 98 -4.20 11.72 -14.88
C ASP A 98 -3.12 12.68 -14.35
N ASP A 99 -2.49 12.35 -13.21
CA ASP A 99 -1.39 13.15 -12.66
C ASP A 99 -0.05 12.76 -13.33
N ASP A 100 0.29 13.51 -14.38
CA ASP A 100 1.53 13.32 -15.14
C ASP A 100 2.79 13.51 -14.30
N GLU A 101 2.78 14.45 -13.33
CA GLU A 101 3.93 14.70 -12.45
C GLU A 101 4.20 13.49 -11.55
N ALA A 102 3.15 12.91 -10.96
CA ALA A 102 3.29 11.70 -10.16
C ALA A 102 3.69 10.49 -11.00
N ARG A 103 3.26 10.41 -12.26
CA ARG A 103 3.71 9.35 -13.18
C ARG A 103 5.20 9.48 -13.48
N ASP A 104 5.67 10.69 -13.78
CA ASP A 104 7.08 10.98 -13.98
C ASP A 104 7.91 10.65 -12.73
N MET A 105 7.40 10.97 -11.52
CA MET A 105 8.05 10.59 -10.25
C MET A 105 8.19 9.07 -10.08
N MET A 106 7.21 8.29 -10.58
CA MET A 106 7.22 6.83 -10.52
C MET A 106 8.22 6.23 -11.54
N GLU A 107 8.34 6.84 -12.72
CA GLU A 107 9.29 6.47 -13.78
C GLU A 107 10.74 6.85 -13.45
N GLN A 108 10.96 7.90 -12.65
CA GLN A 108 12.29 8.32 -12.19
C GLN A 108 12.90 7.41 -11.10
N GLY A 109 12.12 6.48 -10.54
CA GLY A 109 12.66 5.37 -9.75
C GLY A 109 13.40 4.36 -10.64
N PRO A 110 14.24 3.46 -10.09
CA PRO A 110 14.87 2.43 -10.91
C PRO A 110 13.77 1.72 -11.69
N SER A 111 13.81 1.92 -13.01
CA SER A 111 12.84 1.41 -13.96
C SER A 111 12.59 -0.05 -13.63
N GLU A 112 11.36 -0.36 -13.22
CA GLU A 112 10.85 -1.72 -13.36
C GLU A 112 11.11 -2.10 -14.81
N GLU A 113 11.88 -3.17 -15.01
CA GLU A 113 12.42 -3.62 -16.30
C GLU A 113 13.55 -2.77 -16.93
N MET A 114 14.60 -2.47 -16.17
CA MET A 114 15.90 -2.79 -16.78
C MET A 114 16.00 -4.31 -16.74
N VAL A 115 15.67 -4.98 -17.86
CA VAL A 115 16.05 -6.38 -18.09
C VAL A 115 17.57 -6.42 -18.16
N ILE A 116 18.21 -6.30 -16.99
CA ILE A 116 19.61 -6.66 -16.86
C ILE A 116 19.57 -8.18 -16.82
N GLU A 117 20.10 -8.80 -17.88
CA GLU A 117 20.28 -10.25 -17.88
C GLU A 117 20.92 -10.67 -16.55
N PRO A 118 20.34 -11.67 -15.85
CA PRO A 118 20.95 -12.19 -14.64
C PRO A 118 22.42 -12.50 -14.91
N SER A 119 23.32 -11.87 -14.16
CA SER A 119 24.76 -12.08 -14.26
C SER A 119 25.40 -12.06 -12.89
N VAL A 120 26.57 -12.68 -12.79
CA VAL A 120 27.33 -12.74 -11.53
C VAL A 120 27.76 -11.34 -11.11
N GLU A 121 28.16 -10.50 -12.07
CA GLU A 121 28.57 -9.12 -11.86
C GLU A 121 27.43 -8.27 -11.30
N LEU A 122 26.21 -8.46 -11.81
CA LEU A 122 25.04 -7.76 -11.31
C LEU A 122 24.71 -8.16 -9.87
N ALA A 123 24.71 -9.47 -9.58
CA ALA A 123 24.47 -9.96 -8.23
C ALA A 123 25.53 -9.44 -7.24
N ARG A 124 26.80 -9.37 -7.66
CA ARG A 124 27.89 -8.76 -6.88
C ARG A 124 27.67 -7.28 -6.64
N LEU A 125 27.22 -6.53 -7.64
CA LEU A 125 26.93 -5.10 -7.51
C LEU A 125 25.84 -4.86 -6.45
N TYR A 126 24.71 -5.57 -6.55
CA TYR A 126 23.63 -5.49 -5.55
C TYR A 126 24.10 -5.90 -4.15
N ALA A 127 24.90 -6.96 -4.04
CA ALA A 127 25.47 -7.38 -2.77
C ALA A 127 26.39 -6.31 -2.16
N GLY A 128 27.23 -5.67 -2.99
CA GLY A 128 28.13 -4.58 -2.59
C GLY A 128 27.40 -3.31 -2.15
N GLN A 129 26.23 -3.03 -2.73
CA GLN A 129 25.34 -1.94 -2.31
C GLN A 129 24.51 -2.29 -1.06
N GLY A 130 24.59 -3.53 -0.58
CA GLY A 130 23.84 -3.98 0.59
C GLY A 130 22.41 -4.44 0.29
N HIS A 131 22.00 -4.47 -0.98
CA HIS A 131 20.71 -5.03 -1.44
C HIS A 131 20.77 -6.55 -1.54
N LEU A 132 21.02 -7.20 -0.40
CA LEU A 132 21.34 -8.64 -0.33
C LEU A 132 20.21 -9.54 -0.83
N GLU A 133 18.95 -9.16 -0.60
CA GLU A 133 17.77 -9.91 -1.06
C GLU A 133 17.70 -9.94 -2.60
N LYS A 134 17.89 -8.77 -3.25
CA LYS A 134 17.92 -8.65 -4.71
C LYS A 134 19.06 -9.47 -5.31
N ALA A 135 20.24 -9.43 -4.68
CA ALA A 135 21.38 -10.27 -5.08
C ALA A 135 21.08 -11.78 -4.98
N LEU A 136 20.40 -12.23 -3.91
CA LEU A 136 20.04 -13.64 -3.72
C LEU A 136 19.03 -14.14 -4.75
N GLU A 137 18.05 -13.32 -5.15
CA GLU A 137 17.11 -13.68 -6.21
C GLU A 137 17.82 -13.84 -7.56
N ILE A 138 18.81 -12.99 -7.88
CA ILE A 138 19.62 -13.13 -9.10
C ILE A 138 20.44 -14.44 -9.06
N TYR A 139 21.14 -14.72 -7.95
CA TYR A 139 21.89 -15.97 -7.82
C TYR A 139 21.02 -17.22 -7.94
N LYS A 140 19.80 -17.18 -7.41
CA LYS A 140 18.82 -18.27 -7.51
C LYS A 140 18.40 -18.55 -8.95
N VAL A 141 18.29 -17.51 -9.79
CA VAL A 141 18.03 -17.68 -11.23
C VAL A 141 19.25 -18.31 -11.92
N LEU A 142 20.45 -17.76 -11.70
CA LEU A 142 21.69 -18.25 -12.29
C LEU A 142 21.98 -19.73 -11.94
N ILE A 143 21.71 -20.14 -10.69
CA ILE A 143 21.86 -21.54 -10.25
C ILE A 143 20.92 -22.48 -11.01
N LYS A 144 19.72 -22.02 -11.40
CA LYS A 144 18.76 -22.83 -12.16
C LYS A 144 19.17 -22.99 -13.62
N GLU A 145 19.77 -21.96 -14.22
CA GLU A 145 20.16 -21.94 -15.63
C GLU A 145 21.47 -22.69 -15.88
N GLY A 146 22.41 -22.67 -14.93
CA GLY A 146 23.67 -23.37 -15.03
C GLY A 146 24.59 -23.07 -13.86
N PRO A 147 24.57 -23.89 -12.79
CA PRO A 147 25.30 -23.55 -11.57
C PRO A 147 26.81 -23.77 -11.76
N THR A 148 27.60 -22.70 -11.61
CA THR A 148 29.06 -22.79 -11.45
C THR A 148 29.44 -22.81 -9.97
N GLU A 149 30.65 -23.26 -9.66
CA GLU A 149 31.21 -23.21 -8.30
C GLU A 149 31.26 -21.77 -7.78
N GLU A 150 31.69 -20.83 -8.63
CA GLU A 150 31.71 -19.39 -8.34
C GLU A 150 30.34 -18.85 -7.93
N ILE A 151 29.28 -19.16 -8.68
CA ILE A 151 27.92 -18.70 -8.39
C ILE A 151 27.45 -19.21 -7.02
N ARG A 152 27.74 -20.48 -6.70
CA ARG A 152 27.33 -21.08 -5.42
C ARG A 152 28.05 -20.44 -4.25
N ASP A 153 29.36 -20.20 -4.38
CA ASP A 153 30.16 -19.59 -3.33
C ASP A 153 29.72 -18.15 -3.06
N GLU A 154 29.46 -17.36 -4.10
CA GLU A 154 28.97 -15.99 -3.96
C GLU A 154 27.55 -15.93 -3.38
N ALA A 155 26.67 -16.83 -3.82
CA ALA A 155 25.32 -16.94 -3.26
C ALA A 155 25.36 -17.27 -1.76
N LEU A 156 26.23 -18.20 -1.36
CA LEU A 156 26.38 -18.61 0.03
C LEU A 156 26.96 -17.48 0.90
N LYS A 157 27.98 -16.76 0.41
CA LYS A 157 28.51 -15.57 1.09
C LYS A 157 27.44 -14.52 1.29
N THR A 158 26.67 -14.23 0.24
CA THR A 158 25.57 -13.25 0.27
C THR A 158 24.48 -13.67 1.25
N GLN A 159 24.12 -14.96 1.28
CA GLN A 159 23.14 -15.52 2.20
C GLN A 159 23.60 -15.39 3.66
N ASN A 160 24.85 -15.72 3.95
CA ASN A 160 25.42 -15.59 5.29
C ASN A 160 25.38 -14.13 5.76
N MET A 161 25.75 -13.20 4.88
CA MET A 161 25.69 -11.76 5.17
C MET A 161 24.25 -11.32 5.47
N TYR A 162 23.29 -11.79 4.68
CA TYR A 162 21.87 -11.46 4.87
C TYR A 162 21.35 -11.98 6.22
N ILE A 163 21.67 -13.22 6.57
CA ILE A 163 21.28 -13.82 7.85
C ILE A 163 21.89 -13.04 9.03
N ILE A 164 23.18 -12.68 8.95
CA ILE A 164 23.85 -11.91 10.01
C ILE A 164 23.15 -10.56 10.22
N ARG A 165 22.90 -9.80 9.14
CA ARG A 165 22.22 -8.50 9.24
C ARG A 165 20.81 -8.60 9.81
N MET A 166 20.06 -9.63 9.41
CA MET A 166 18.75 -9.89 9.99
C MET A 166 18.87 -10.16 11.49
N LEU A 167 19.75 -11.06 11.92
CA LEU A 167 19.96 -11.37 13.33
C LEU A 167 20.40 -10.14 14.15
N GLU A 168 21.28 -9.29 13.60
CA GLU A 168 21.68 -8.03 14.24
C GLU A 168 20.49 -7.08 14.42
N GLY A 169 19.65 -6.91 13.40
CA GLY A 169 18.44 -6.10 13.49
C GLY A 169 17.45 -6.63 14.54
N TRP A 170 17.25 -7.95 14.58
CA TRP A 170 16.44 -8.61 15.60
C TRP A 170 17.00 -8.41 17.02
N LEU A 171 18.31 -8.54 17.20
CA LEU A 171 18.96 -8.30 18.50
C LEU A 171 18.83 -6.86 18.96
N GLU A 172 18.91 -5.89 18.05
CA GLU A 172 18.74 -4.47 18.38
C GLU A 172 17.29 -4.16 18.79
N ALA A 173 16.31 -4.72 18.09
CA ALA A 173 14.89 -4.59 18.45
C ALA A 173 14.54 -5.22 19.82
N LEU A 174 15.33 -6.17 20.31
CA LEU A 174 15.15 -6.77 21.65
C LEU A 174 15.76 -5.93 22.78
N LYS A 175 16.61 -4.94 22.47
CA LYS A 175 17.21 -4.03 23.47
C LYS A 175 16.35 -2.80 23.76
N THR A 176 15.31 -2.57 22.96
CA THR A 176 14.33 -1.49 23.11
C THR A 176 13.08 -1.96 23.84
#